data_AF-A0A7Y0XX39-F1
#
_entry.id   AF-A0A7Y0XX39-F1
#
_cell.length_a   1.000
_cell.length_b   1.000
_cell.length_c   1.000
_cell.angle_alpha   90.00
_cell.angle_beta   90.00
_cell.angle_gamma   90.00
#
_symmetry.space_group_name_H-M   'P 1'
#
loop_
_entity.id
_entity.type
_entity.pdbx_description
1 polymer ?
#
loop_
_entity_poly.entity_id
_entity_poly.type
_entity_poly.pdbx_seq_one_letter_code
_entity_poly.pdbx_strand_id
1 'polypeptide(L)'
;MIGYRKSLLSFAMLLVGFLACYSPGITQVMEQKKSVGQFVKEFYDWYGIVSHQNSKLAPDERAITGKAHMFSAKLIASLKEDYEASSKHPDEIVGLDWDPFLCSQELEDRYEVGGVKKHGQNYLVEVYGVSGGKRNPEPNVIAEVEQRGDHWIFVNFHSPHGGDMLNDLKELKQSRNKSHK
;
A
#
# COMPACT_ATOMS: atom_id res chain seq x y z
N MET A 1 -62.07 55.64 30.45
CA MET A 1 -60.78 56.28 30.14
C MET A 1 -59.71 55.20 30.22
N ILE A 2 -59.38 54.53 29.12
CA ILE A 2 -58.21 54.78 28.25
C ILE A 2 -56.89 54.74 29.03
N GLY A 3 -56.05 53.74 28.72
CA GLY A 3 -54.65 53.70 29.16
C GLY A 3 -53.92 52.37 28.93
N TYR A 4 -53.89 51.86 27.70
CA TYR A 4 -52.97 50.77 27.30
C TYR A 4 -51.53 51.29 27.22
N ARG A 5 -50.57 50.63 27.88
CA ARG A 5 -49.17 50.56 27.41
C ARG A 5 -48.56 49.19 27.62
N LYS A 6 -48.06 48.67 26.50
CA LYS A 6 -47.42 47.37 26.27
C LYS A 6 -46.01 47.33 26.89
N SER A 7 -45.59 46.17 27.36
CA SER A 7 -44.20 45.71 27.14
C SER A 7 -44.17 44.19 27.20
N LEU A 8 -44.05 43.58 26.01
CA LEU A 8 -43.72 42.17 25.86
C LEU A 8 -42.26 41.98 26.29
N LEU A 9 -42.02 41.16 27.30
CA LEU A 9 -40.70 40.59 27.56
C LEU A 9 -40.64 39.21 26.91
N SER A 10 -39.69 39.10 25.98
CA SER A 10 -39.44 38.02 25.04
C SER A 10 -39.42 36.62 25.65
N PHE A 11 -40.22 35.75 25.04
CA PHE A 11 -40.06 34.31 25.05
C PHE A 11 -38.88 33.96 24.13
N ALA A 12 -37.75 33.53 24.68
CA ALA A 12 -36.66 32.93 23.88
C ALA A 12 -35.88 31.94 24.74
N MET A 13 -36.50 30.79 25.01
CA MET A 13 -35.80 29.60 25.53
C MET A 13 -35.69 28.59 24.39
N LEU A 14 -34.84 28.91 23.41
CA LEU A 14 -34.42 27.98 22.35
C LEU A 14 -33.21 27.23 22.89
N LEU A 15 -33.46 26.21 23.72
CA LEU A 15 -32.41 25.32 24.17
C LEU A 15 -32.08 24.37 23.02
N VAL A 16 -30.96 24.68 22.40
CA VAL A 16 -30.32 23.96 21.30
C VAL A 16 -30.02 22.53 21.75
N GLY A 17 -30.93 21.60 21.44
CA GLY A 17 -30.66 20.17 21.47
C GLY A 17 -29.83 19.79 20.25
N PHE A 18 -28.54 20.10 20.28
CA PHE A 18 -27.60 19.64 19.26
C PHE A 18 -27.52 18.11 19.35
N LEU A 19 -28.22 17.43 18.43
CA LEU A 19 -28.00 16.02 18.13
C LEU A 19 -26.51 15.83 17.88
N ALA A 20 -25.80 15.21 18.83
CA ALA A 20 -24.51 14.60 18.58
C ALA A 20 -24.78 13.36 17.70
N CYS A 21 -24.92 13.57 16.39
CA CYS A 21 -24.79 12.50 15.41
C CYS A 21 -23.34 12.01 15.44
N TYR A 22 -23.02 11.13 16.39
CA TYR A 22 -21.83 10.29 16.31
C TYR A 22 -21.96 9.48 15.01
N SER A 23 -21.10 9.77 14.03
CA SER A 23 -21.01 9.02 12.78
C SER A 23 -19.86 8.01 12.90
N PRO A 24 -20.06 6.84 13.55
CA PRO A 24 -19.00 5.85 13.79
C PRO A 24 -18.29 5.41 12.51
N GLY A 25 -18.97 5.49 11.36
CA GLY A 25 -18.40 5.14 10.06
C GLY A 25 -17.21 6.00 9.63
N ILE A 26 -17.18 7.30 9.92
CA ILE A 26 -16.05 8.17 9.51
C ILE A 26 -14.82 7.85 10.35
N THR A 27 -14.99 7.71 11.67
CA THR A 27 -13.90 7.38 12.59
C THR A 27 -13.30 6.01 12.27
N GLN A 28 -14.12 4.99 12.00
CA GLN A 28 -13.64 3.66 11.65
C GLN A 28 -12.84 3.64 10.34
N VAL A 29 -13.29 4.37 9.31
CA VAL A 29 -12.56 4.46 8.03
C VAL A 29 -11.22 5.17 8.22
N MET A 30 -11.18 6.25 8.99
CA MET A 30 -9.94 6.97 9.27
C MET A 30 -8.94 6.11 10.06
N GLU A 31 -9.43 5.35 11.04
CA GLU A 31 -8.59 4.45 11.83
C GLU A 31 -8.06 3.29 10.97
N GLN A 32 -8.88 2.71 10.10
CA GLN A 32 -8.41 1.69 9.16
C GLN A 32 -7.35 2.24 8.20
N LYS A 33 -7.56 3.44 7.63
CA LYS A 33 -6.58 4.08 6.76
C LYS A 33 -5.25 4.32 7.47
N LYS A 34 -5.28 4.76 8.72
CA LYS A 34 -4.09 4.93 9.54
C LYS A 34 -3.40 3.60 9.83
N SER A 35 -4.17 2.58 10.20
CA SER A 35 -3.66 1.25 10.52
C SER A 35 -2.99 0.58 9.31
N VAL A 36 -3.61 0.62 8.13
CA VAL A 36 -3.02 0.06 6.90
C VAL A 36 -1.81 0.87 6.44
N GLY A 37 -1.86 2.20 6.56
CA GLY A 37 -0.71 3.06 6.26
C GLY A 37 0.49 2.76 7.16
N GLN A 38 0.25 2.50 8.45
CA GLN A 38 1.28 2.11 9.41
C GLN A 38 1.90 0.75 9.07
N PHE A 39 1.09 -0.24 8.71
CA PHE A 39 1.58 -1.54 8.24
C PHE A 39 2.51 -1.42 7.03
N VAL A 40 2.10 -0.64 6.02
CA VAL A 40 2.94 -0.40 4.83
C VAL A 40 4.22 0.35 5.21
N LYS A 41 4.12 1.35 6.08
CA LYS A 41 5.28 2.10 6.56
C LYS A 41 6.30 1.19 7.25
N GLU A 42 5.86 0.29 8.12
CA GLU A 42 6.76 -0.65 8.82
C GLU A 42 7.52 -1.57 7.86
N PHE A 43 6.86 -2.02 6.78
CA PHE A 43 7.55 -2.76 5.74
C PHE A 43 8.61 -1.92 5.05
N TYR A 44 8.28 -0.70 4.61
CA TYR A 44 9.19 0.14 3.83
C TYR A 44 10.30 0.82 4.65
N ASP A 45 10.07 1.11 5.92
CA ASP A 45 11.12 1.53 6.87
C ASP A 45 12.19 0.44 6.98
N TRP A 46 11.76 -0.83 7.05
CA TRP A 46 12.67 -1.97 7.03
C TRP A 46 13.28 -2.15 5.64
N TYR A 47 12.47 -2.12 4.58
CA TYR A 47 12.89 -2.43 3.21
C TYR A 47 13.97 -1.47 2.71
N GLY A 48 13.79 -0.16 2.95
CA GLY A 48 14.77 0.85 2.56
C GLY A 48 16.11 0.70 3.29
N ILE A 49 16.13 0.21 4.53
CA ILE A 49 17.40 -0.08 5.21
C ILE A 49 18.07 -1.29 4.58
N VAL A 50 17.31 -2.35 4.30
CA VAL A 50 17.88 -3.60 3.82
C VAL A 50 18.30 -3.56 2.36
N SER A 51 17.69 -2.71 1.54
CA SER A 51 18.04 -2.55 0.13
C SER A 51 19.45 -2.02 -0.07
N HIS A 52 19.96 -1.20 0.86
CA HIS A 52 21.31 -0.65 0.83
C HIS A 52 22.37 -1.50 1.55
N GLN A 53 21.97 -2.60 2.19
CA GLN A 53 22.92 -3.46 2.90
C GLN A 53 23.63 -4.41 1.95
N ASN A 54 24.96 -4.47 2.03
CA ASN A 54 25.74 -5.47 1.32
C ASN A 54 25.36 -6.88 1.81
N SER A 55 24.78 -7.68 0.92
CA SER A 55 24.21 -9.00 1.18
C SER A 55 24.43 -9.90 -0.02
N LYS A 56 24.51 -11.21 0.23
CA LYS A 56 24.54 -12.23 -0.84
C LYS A 56 23.20 -12.39 -1.54
N LEU A 57 22.11 -12.14 -0.81
CA LEU A 57 20.75 -12.18 -1.35
C LEU A 57 20.33 -10.76 -1.73
N ALA A 58 19.66 -10.65 -2.87
CA ALA A 58 19.05 -9.41 -3.32
C ALA A 58 17.94 -8.95 -2.34
N PRO A 59 17.63 -7.64 -2.27
CA PRO A 59 16.71 -7.09 -1.27
C PRO A 59 15.31 -7.71 -1.32
N ASP A 60 14.80 -7.91 -2.52
CA ASP A 60 13.55 -8.58 -2.87
C ASP A 60 13.52 -10.04 -2.41
N GLU A 61 14.57 -10.82 -2.66
CA GLU A 61 14.72 -12.19 -2.17
C GLU A 61 14.69 -12.24 -0.63
N ARG A 62 15.29 -11.25 0.04
CA ARG A 62 15.24 -11.12 1.50
C ARG A 62 13.84 -10.81 2.01
N ALA A 63 13.04 -10.02 1.31
CA ALA A 63 11.64 -9.79 1.66
C ALA A 63 10.82 -11.08 1.50
N ILE A 64 11.01 -11.80 0.40
CA ILE A 64 10.29 -13.05 0.12
C ILE A 64 10.61 -14.14 1.13
N THR A 65 11.86 -14.21 1.61
CA THR A 65 12.29 -15.23 2.57
C THR A 65 12.07 -14.80 4.03
N GLY A 66 12.43 -13.57 4.39
CA GLY A 66 12.42 -13.07 5.77
C GLY A 66 11.12 -12.38 6.21
N LYS A 67 10.30 -11.91 5.27
CA LYS A 67 9.03 -11.21 5.53
C LYS A 67 7.83 -11.88 4.86
N ALA A 68 7.94 -13.15 4.46
CA ALA A 68 6.90 -13.91 3.76
C ALA A 68 5.48 -13.78 4.39
N HIS A 69 5.40 -13.72 5.73
CA HIS A 69 4.14 -13.60 6.47
C HIS A 69 3.38 -12.27 6.24
N MET A 70 4.06 -11.24 5.73
CA MET A 70 3.43 -9.95 5.38
C MET A 70 2.72 -10.00 4.03
N PHE A 71 2.85 -11.09 3.27
CA PHE A 71 2.35 -11.21 1.91
C PHE A 71 1.31 -12.33 1.81
N SER A 72 0.41 -12.20 0.85
CA SER A 72 -0.52 -13.27 0.54
C SER A 72 0.22 -14.52 0.02
N ALA A 73 -0.32 -15.70 0.33
CA ALA A 73 0.25 -16.96 -0.14
C ALA A 73 0.35 -17.03 -1.67
N LYS A 74 -0.66 -16.49 -2.39
CA LYS A 74 -0.64 -16.42 -3.85
C LYS A 74 0.53 -15.58 -4.34
N LEU A 75 0.71 -14.38 -3.76
CA LEU A 75 1.77 -13.47 -4.15
C LEU A 75 3.16 -14.08 -3.94
N ILE A 76 3.41 -14.66 -2.76
CA ILE A 76 4.69 -15.33 -2.47
C ILE A 76 4.93 -16.52 -3.39
N ALA A 77 3.91 -17.32 -3.68
CA ALA A 77 4.05 -18.46 -4.58
C ALA A 77 4.44 -18.00 -5.99
N SER A 78 3.78 -16.95 -6.52
CA SER A 78 4.08 -16.41 -7.85
C SER A 78 5.49 -15.81 -7.93
N LEU A 79 5.93 -15.06 -6.91
CA LEU A 79 7.30 -14.54 -6.86
C LEU A 79 8.32 -15.69 -6.81
N LYS A 80 8.16 -16.66 -5.90
CA LYS A 80 9.08 -17.80 -5.78
C LYS A 80 9.21 -18.61 -7.06
N GLU A 81 8.09 -18.85 -7.75
CA GLU A 81 8.10 -19.52 -9.05
C GLU A 81 8.91 -18.74 -10.10
N ASP A 82 8.82 -17.41 -10.08
CA ASP A 82 9.56 -16.54 -10.99
C ASP A 82 11.06 -16.49 -10.70
N TYR A 83 11.48 -16.41 -9.43
CA TYR A 83 12.89 -16.56 -9.05
C TYR A 83 13.45 -17.93 -9.43
N GLU A 84 12.69 -19.00 -9.19
CA GLU A 84 13.13 -20.35 -9.55
C GLU A 84 13.31 -20.46 -11.07
N ALA A 85 12.40 -19.90 -11.86
CA ALA A 85 12.55 -19.85 -13.31
C ALA A 85 13.80 -19.06 -13.73
N SER A 86 13.98 -17.85 -13.20
CA SER A 86 15.14 -16.99 -13.51
C SER A 86 16.47 -17.66 -13.14
N SER A 87 16.53 -18.36 -12.00
CA SER A 87 17.73 -19.07 -11.56
C SER A 87 18.18 -20.20 -12.49
N LYS A 88 17.27 -20.78 -13.29
CA LYS A 88 17.57 -21.84 -14.26
C LYS A 88 18.11 -21.32 -15.59
N HIS A 89 17.96 -20.02 -15.83
CA HIS A 89 18.37 -19.35 -17.08
C HIS A 89 19.19 -18.10 -16.76
N PRO A 90 20.38 -18.23 -16.15
CA PRO A 90 21.18 -17.08 -15.70
C PRO A 90 21.64 -16.15 -16.83
N ASP A 91 21.66 -16.65 -18.07
CA ASP A 91 22.06 -15.90 -19.26
C ASP A 91 20.88 -15.24 -20.00
N GLU A 92 19.64 -15.43 -19.52
CA GLU A 92 18.42 -14.91 -20.15
C GLU A 92 17.51 -14.22 -19.13
N ILE A 93 16.88 -13.12 -19.53
CA ILE A 93 15.84 -12.48 -18.73
C ILE A 93 14.53 -13.23 -18.96
N VAL A 94 14.25 -14.24 -18.11
CA VAL A 94 13.04 -15.06 -18.19
C VAL A 94 12.02 -14.78 -17.07
N GLY A 95 12.34 -13.87 -16.16
CA GLY A 95 11.47 -13.41 -15.06
C GLY A 95 11.52 -11.90 -14.89
N LEU A 96 11.12 -11.41 -13.72
CA LEU A 96 11.19 -9.99 -13.39
C LEU A 96 12.64 -9.49 -13.44
N ASP A 97 12.87 -8.39 -14.15
CA ASP A 97 14.15 -7.68 -14.25
C ASP A 97 14.17 -6.35 -13.49
N TRP A 98 13.26 -6.22 -12.52
CA TRP A 98 13.08 -5.05 -11.65
C TRP A 98 12.66 -5.51 -10.24
N ASP A 99 12.86 -4.63 -9.25
CA ASP A 99 12.51 -4.93 -7.86
C ASP A 99 10.98 -4.95 -7.67
N PRO A 100 10.37 -6.11 -7.34
CA PRO A 100 8.92 -6.27 -7.24
C PRO A 100 8.24 -5.32 -6.25
N PHE A 101 8.97 -4.83 -5.26
CA PHE A 101 8.44 -4.00 -4.19
C PHE A 101 8.68 -2.50 -4.42
N LEU A 102 9.44 -2.14 -5.47
CA LEU A 102 9.74 -0.76 -5.83
C LEU A 102 9.25 -0.38 -7.23
N CYS A 103 8.90 -1.38 -8.07
CA CYS A 103 8.62 -1.20 -9.49
C CYS A 103 9.76 -0.45 -10.22
N SER A 104 11.01 -0.72 -9.81
CA SER A 104 12.21 0.02 -10.25
C SER A 104 13.46 -0.85 -10.12
N GLN A 105 14.52 -0.54 -10.86
CA GLN A 105 15.88 -1.07 -10.62
C GLN A 105 16.69 -0.13 -9.71
N GLU A 106 16.26 1.12 -9.58
CA GLU A 106 16.93 2.15 -8.80
C GLU A 106 16.43 2.17 -7.35
N LEU A 107 17.37 2.23 -6.41
CA LEU A 107 17.10 2.35 -4.97
C LEU A 107 17.08 3.81 -4.54
N GLU A 108 16.30 4.10 -3.51
CA GLU A 108 16.13 5.44 -2.93
C GLU A 108 16.66 5.44 -1.48
N ASP A 109 17.05 6.59 -0.92
CA ASP A 109 17.62 6.65 0.44
C ASP A 109 16.66 6.10 1.50
N ARG A 110 15.36 6.37 1.31
CA ARG A 110 14.26 5.81 2.11
C ARG A 110 12.95 5.88 1.31
N TYR A 111 11.90 5.35 1.93
CA TYR A 111 10.55 5.37 1.37
C TYR A 111 9.55 5.96 2.37
N GLU A 112 8.56 6.70 1.85
CA GLU A 112 7.53 7.36 2.63
C GLU A 112 6.14 6.98 2.13
N VAL A 113 5.24 6.66 3.06
CA VAL A 113 3.82 6.37 2.75
C VAL A 113 3.08 7.67 2.43
N GLY A 114 2.32 7.66 1.34
CA GLY A 114 1.49 8.76 0.87
C GLY A 114 0.00 8.49 1.06
N GLY A 115 -0.77 8.70 0.00
CA GLY A 115 -2.21 8.53 0.01
C GLY A 115 -2.64 7.09 0.32
N VAL A 116 -3.72 6.97 1.11
CA VAL A 116 -4.39 5.70 1.40
C VAL A 116 -5.83 5.76 0.88
N LYS A 117 -6.12 4.93 -0.12
CA LYS A 117 -7.42 4.88 -0.80
C LYS A 117 -8.04 3.50 -0.66
N LYS A 118 -9.30 3.44 -0.24
CA LYS A 118 -10.06 2.18 -0.26
C LYS A 118 -10.41 1.81 -1.70
N HIS A 119 -10.19 0.55 -2.07
CA HIS A 119 -10.48 0.00 -3.39
C HIS A 119 -11.17 -1.36 -3.23
N GLY A 120 -12.50 -1.38 -3.35
CA GLY A 120 -13.29 -2.56 -3.00
C GLY A 120 -13.14 -2.94 -1.53
N GLN A 121 -12.64 -4.16 -1.27
CA GLN A 121 -12.32 -4.66 0.08
C GLN A 121 -10.87 -4.37 0.50
N ASN A 122 -10.04 -3.89 -0.43
CA ASN A 122 -8.62 -3.66 -0.21
C ASN A 122 -8.33 -2.17 -0.02
N TYR A 123 -7.08 -1.86 0.31
CA TYR A 123 -6.53 -0.52 0.31
C TYR A 123 -5.38 -0.43 -0.67
N LEU A 124 -5.34 0.67 -1.43
CA LEU A 124 -4.21 1.10 -2.22
C LEU A 124 -3.45 2.15 -1.42
N VAL A 125 -2.18 1.88 -1.16
CA VAL A 125 -1.29 2.72 -0.37
C VAL A 125 -0.13 3.15 -1.26
N GLU A 126 -0.05 4.46 -1.51
CA GLU A 126 1.03 5.04 -2.29
C GLU A 126 2.33 5.04 -1.50
N VAL A 127 3.44 4.73 -2.15
CA VAL A 127 4.78 4.72 -1.55
C VAL A 127 5.73 5.50 -2.42
N TYR A 128 6.47 6.40 -1.81
CA TYR A 128 7.33 7.38 -2.48
C TYR A 128 8.77 7.19 -2.06
N GLY A 129 9.66 7.15 -3.02
CA GLY A 129 11.10 7.27 -2.83
C GLY A 129 11.47 8.66 -2.34
N VAL A 130 12.53 8.72 -1.54
CA VAL A 130 13.17 9.96 -1.12
C VAL A 130 14.66 9.84 -1.37
N SER A 131 15.21 10.78 -2.14
CA SER A 131 16.64 10.89 -2.43
C SER A 131 17.15 12.29 -2.14
N GLY A 132 18.28 12.39 -1.44
CA GLY A 132 18.86 13.69 -1.04
C GLY A 132 17.91 14.52 -0.18
N GLY A 133 17.02 13.86 0.56
CA GLY A 133 15.98 14.50 1.37
C GLY A 133 14.77 15.01 0.59
N LYS A 134 14.72 14.84 -0.74
CA LYS A 134 13.59 15.23 -1.58
C LYS A 134 12.75 14.02 -1.94
N ARG A 135 11.46 14.07 -1.59
CA ARG A 135 10.47 13.06 -1.97
C ARG A 135 10.17 13.17 -3.47
N ASN A 136 10.01 12.03 -4.13
CA ASN A 136 9.59 11.96 -5.53
C ASN A 136 8.23 12.64 -5.73
N PRO A 137 7.98 13.27 -6.89
CA PRO A 137 6.71 13.94 -7.17
C PRO A 137 5.55 12.94 -7.36
N GLU A 138 5.86 11.71 -7.77
CA GLU A 138 4.93 10.61 -7.98
C GLU A 138 5.33 9.42 -7.10
N PRO A 139 4.38 8.56 -6.70
CA PRO A 139 4.72 7.34 -5.98
C PRO A 139 5.55 6.43 -6.88
N ASN A 140 6.54 5.74 -6.30
CA ASN A 140 7.31 4.71 -7.01
C ASN A 140 6.47 3.45 -7.21
N VAL A 141 5.61 3.15 -6.23
CA VAL A 141 4.76 1.95 -6.22
C VAL A 141 3.49 2.21 -5.42
N ILE A 142 2.42 1.51 -5.77
CA ILE A 142 1.17 1.50 -5.03
C ILE A 142 0.95 0.09 -4.47
N ALA A 143 1.09 -0.06 -3.16
CA ALA A 143 0.88 -1.32 -2.47
C ALA A 143 -0.62 -1.60 -2.29
N GLU A 144 -1.07 -2.79 -2.72
CA GLU A 144 -2.42 -3.25 -2.46
C GLU A 144 -2.44 -4.15 -1.23
N VAL A 145 -3.28 -3.81 -0.26
CA VAL A 145 -3.29 -4.41 1.07
C VAL A 145 -4.70 -4.87 1.44
N GLU A 146 -4.81 -6.09 1.96
CA GLU A 146 -6.05 -6.71 2.43
C GLU A 146 -5.99 -6.89 3.95
N GLN A 147 -7.13 -6.71 4.63
CA GLN A 147 -7.28 -7.11 6.03
C GLN A 147 -7.70 -8.58 6.10
N ARG A 148 -6.92 -9.42 6.79
CA ARG A 148 -7.27 -10.81 7.10
C ARG A 148 -7.31 -11.03 8.60
N GLY A 149 -8.51 -11.08 9.16
CA GLY A 149 -8.71 -11.04 10.62
C GLY A 149 -8.15 -9.73 11.17
N ASP A 150 -7.23 -9.84 12.12
CA ASP A 150 -6.61 -8.69 12.79
C ASP A 150 -5.28 -8.24 12.12
N HIS A 151 -4.92 -8.84 11.00
CA HIS A 151 -3.64 -8.60 10.33
C HIS A 151 -3.83 -7.98 8.93
N TRP A 152 -2.92 -7.09 8.57
CA TRP A 152 -2.78 -6.61 7.20
C TRP A 152 -1.81 -7.48 6.43
N ILE A 153 -2.08 -7.69 5.14
CA ILE A 153 -1.17 -8.38 4.23
C ILE A 153 -1.11 -7.69 2.87
N PHE A 154 0.06 -7.69 2.25
CA PHE A 154 0.23 -7.30 0.85
C PHE A 154 -0.36 -8.37 -0.06
N VAL A 155 -1.23 -7.96 -0.97
CA VAL A 155 -1.86 -8.87 -1.95
C VAL A 155 -1.39 -8.61 -3.36
N ASN A 156 -0.94 -7.40 -3.67
CA ASN A 156 -0.37 -7.03 -4.96
C ASN A 156 0.46 -5.73 -4.87
N PHE A 157 1.24 -5.43 -5.90
CA PHE A 157 1.96 -4.16 -6.05
C PHE A 157 1.71 -3.64 -7.47
N HIS A 158 1.35 -2.36 -7.56
CA HIS A 158 0.94 -1.72 -8.81
C HIS A 158 1.96 -0.66 -9.21
N SER A 159 2.28 -0.62 -10.50
CA SER A 159 3.08 0.46 -11.07
C SER A 159 2.24 1.74 -11.14
N PRO A 160 2.80 2.91 -10.78
CA PRO A 160 2.11 4.20 -10.93
C PRO A 160 1.76 4.53 -12.39
N HIS A 161 2.44 3.89 -13.35
CA HIS A 161 2.25 4.09 -14.78
C HIS A 161 1.32 3.05 -15.43
N GLY A 162 0.74 2.14 -14.63
CA GLY A 162 -0.19 1.11 -15.07
C GLY A 162 0.44 -0.30 -15.08
N GLY A 163 -0.43 -1.30 -15.01
CA GLY A 163 -0.03 -2.70 -14.79
C GLY A 163 0.10 -3.05 -13.31
N ASP A 164 0.25 -4.34 -13.03
CA ASP A 164 0.46 -4.85 -11.68
C ASP A 164 1.26 -6.15 -11.69
N MET A 165 2.01 -6.34 -10.62
CA MET A 165 2.99 -7.41 -10.52
C MET A 165 2.39 -8.80 -10.64
N LEU A 166 1.19 -9.06 -10.10
CA LEU A 166 0.55 -10.38 -10.26
C LEU A 166 0.20 -10.68 -11.72
N ASN A 167 -0.19 -9.68 -12.50
CA ASN A 167 -0.39 -9.84 -13.93
C ASN A 167 0.93 -10.03 -14.67
N ASP A 168 1.98 -9.25 -14.34
CA ASP A 168 3.30 -9.39 -14.96
C ASP A 168 3.88 -10.80 -14.73
N LEU A 169 3.83 -11.30 -13.49
CA LEU A 169 4.25 -12.65 -13.13
C LEU A 169 3.48 -13.74 -13.90
N LYS A 170 2.18 -13.52 -14.12
CA LYS A 170 1.34 -14.44 -14.89
C LYS A 170 1.73 -14.44 -16.36
N GLU A 171 1.98 -13.28 -16.96
CA GLU A 171 2.39 -13.14 -18.35
C GLU A 171 3.76 -13.75 -18.59
N LEU A 172 4.73 -13.49 -17.71
CA LEU A 172 6.05 -14.11 -17.73
C LEU A 172 5.95 -15.64 -17.69
N LYS A 173 5.15 -16.19 -16.78
CA LYS A 173 4.89 -17.64 -16.72
C LYS A 173 4.32 -18.19 -18.03
N GLN A 174 3.39 -17.47 -18.66
CA GLN A 174 2.80 -17.89 -19.93
C GLN A 174 3.82 -17.84 -21.07
N SER A 175 4.67 -16.82 -21.10
CA SER A 175 5.73 -16.67 -22.11
C SER A 175 6.74 -17.82 -22.02
N ARG A 176 7.21 -18.17 -20.81
CA ARG A 176 8.09 -19.34 -20.60
C ARG A 176 7.47 -20.64 -21.12
N ASN A 177 6.19 -20.86 -20.84
CA ASN A 177 5.48 -22.06 -21.28
C ASN A 177 5.29 -22.15 -22.81
N LYS A 178 5.34 -21.02 -23.52
CA LYS A 178 5.27 -21.00 -25.00
C LYS A 178 6.63 -21.23 -25.63
N SER A 179 7.70 -20.70 -25.03
CA SER A 179 9.07 -20.84 -25.54
C SER A 179 9.66 -22.24 -25.36
N HIS A 180 9.09 -23.07 -24.49
CA HIS A 180 9.51 -24.46 -24.25
C HIS A 180 8.64 -25.52 -24.96
N LYS A 181 7.80 -25.12 -25.92
CA LYS A 181 7.13 -26.04 -26.85
C LYS A 181 7.86 -26.09 -28.18
#